data_AF-A0A0X1T8N9-F1
#
_entry.id   AF-A0A0X1T8N9-F1
#
_cell.length_a   1.000
_cell.length_b   1.000
_cell.length_c   1.000
_cell.angle_alpha   90.00
_cell.angle_beta   90.00
_cell.angle_gamma   90.00
#
_symmetry.space_group_name_H-M   'P 1'
#
loop_
_entity.id
_entity.type
_entity.pdbx_description
1 polymer ?
#
loop_
_entity_poly.entity_id
_entity_poly.type
_entity_poly.pdbx_seq_one_letter_code
_entity_poly.pdbx_strand_id
1 'polypeptide(L)'
;MGLLVSVAIVAVLMMEVGVLWSTLLRREREAQLLAHGEEIRRAIGLYYESQRLYPKTLEDLLLDRRQPTIKRYLRRVYADPMSGTTDWGIIAGPGETIMGVFSQAPGQPLRQGNFRRHQESFTGQSSYQGWQFLYRPGQSNSPKRT
;
A
#
# COMPACT_ATOMS: atom_id res chain seq x y z
N MET A 1 -7.31 54.08 14.34
CA MET A 1 -8.25 52.96 14.53
C MET A 1 -8.40 52.07 13.29
N GLY A 2 -8.45 52.59 12.05
CA GLY A 2 -8.61 51.76 10.84
C GLY A 2 -7.49 50.77 10.53
N LEU A 3 -6.23 51.08 10.90
CA LEU A 3 -5.08 50.19 10.65
C LEU A 3 -5.10 48.92 11.51
N LEU A 4 -5.50 49.02 12.78
CA LEU A 4 -5.60 47.86 13.66
C LEU A 4 -6.72 46.93 13.21
N VAL A 5 -7.82 47.51 12.70
CA VAL A 5 -8.95 46.76 12.15
C VAL A 5 -8.56 46.05 10.84
N SER A 6 -7.82 46.70 9.94
CA SER A 6 -7.37 46.05 8.70
C SER A 6 -6.36 44.92 8.97
N VAL A 7 -5.43 45.10 9.91
CA VAL A 7 -4.50 44.03 10.32
C VAL A 7 -5.25 42.87 10.97
N ALA A 8 -6.27 43.14 11.79
CA ALA A 8 -7.11 42.10 12.36
C ALA A 8 -7.89 41.31 11.29
N ILE A 9 -8.43 42.00 10.27
CA ILE A 9 -9.11 41.36 9.14
C ILE A 9 -8.14 40.47 8.35
N VAL A 10 -6.93 40.95 8.06
CA VAL A 10 -5.91 40.15 7.35
C VAL A 10 -5.48 38.94 8.17
N ALA A 11 -5.35 39.07 9.49
CA ALA A 11 -5.00 37.96 10.37
C ALA A 11 -6.09 36.87 10.41
N VAL A 12 -7.36 37.25 10.43
CA VAL A 12 -8.50 36.29 10.39
C VAL A 12 -8.58 35.60 9.02
N LEU A 13 -8.31 36.33 7.93
CA LEU A 13 -8.31 35.76 6.57
C LEU A 13 -7.18 34.74 6.32
N MET A 14 -6.07 34.81 7.06
CA MET A 14 -4.97 33.84 6.92
C MET A 14 -5.22 32.49 7.63
N MET A 15 -6.26 32.37 8.45
CA MET A 15 -6.45 31.21 9.34
C MET A 15 -6.92 29.92 8.63
N GLU A 16 -7.30 29.97 7.35
CA GLU A 16 -7.92 28.83 6.64
C GLU A 16 -6.97 27.95 5.80
N VAL A 17 -5.68 28.27 5.67
CA VAL A 17 -4.80 27.62 4.67
C VAL A 17 -4.16 26.29 5.14
N GLY A 18 -4.23 25.94 6.42
CA GLY A 18 -3.48 24.81 7.00
C GLY A 18 -4.03 23.41 6.71
N VAL A 19 -5.36 23.24 6.60
CA VAL A 19 -6.02 21.92 6.53
C VAL A 19 -5.85 21.23 5.16
N LEU A 20 -5.63 22.01 4.11
CA LEU A 20 -5.47 21.48 2.76
C LEU A 20 -4.17 20.68 2.61
N TRP A 21 -3.09 21.09 3.28
CA TRP A 21 -1.79 20.43 3.14
C TRP A 21 -1.74 19.04 3.78
N SER A 22 -2.33 18.86 4.96
CA SER A 22 -2.31 17.58 5.67
C SER A 22 -3.15 16.51 4.95
N THR A 23 -4.28 16.92 4.36
CA THR A 23 -5.15 16.03 3.59
C THR A 23 -4.53 15.62 2.26
N LEU A 24 -3.85 16.54 1.56
CA LEU A 24 -3.10 16.24 0.34
C LEU A 24 -1.97 15.24 0.61
N LEU A 25 -1.15 15.48 1.64
CA LEU A 25 -0.05 14.58 2.00
C LEU A 25 -0.56 13.19 2.37
N ARG A 26 -1.69 13.10 3.08
CA ARG A 26 -2.33 11.83 3.41
C ARG A 26 -2.81 11.07 2.19
N ARG A 27 -3.45 11.77 1.23
CA ARG A 27 -3.86 11.17 -0.05
C ARG A 27 -2.67 10.63 -0.84
N GLU A 28 -1.55 11.35 -0.83
CA GLU A 28 -0.33 10.90 -1.49
C GLU A 28 0.25 9.63 -0.84
N ARG A 29 0.32 9.59 0.50
CA ARG A 29 0.74 8.39 1.24
C ARG A 29 -0.18 7.19 0.97
N GLU A 30 -1.50 7.40 0.90
CA GLU A 30 -2.45 6.35 0.53
C GLU A 30 -2.24 5.84 -0.90
N ALA A 31 -1.96 6.72 -1.85
CA ALA A 31 -1.64 6.34 -3.22
C ALA A 31 -0.35 5.51 -3.28
N GLN A 32 0.68 5.91 -2.53
CA GLN A 32 1.93 5.16 -2.40
C GLN A 32 1.71 3.81 -1.72
N LEU A 33 0.88 3.73 -0.68
CA LEU A 33 0.53 2.49 0.00
C LEU A 33 -0.11 1.50 -0.97
N LEU A 34 -1.08 1.96 -1.77
CA LEU A 34 -1.70 1.15 -2.81
C LEU A 34 -0.69 0.71 -3.88
N ALA A 35 0.23 1.59 -4.28
CA ALA A 35 1.25 1.25 -5.28
C ALA A 35 2.25 0.20 -4.77
N HIS A 36 2.83 0.42 -3.59
CA HIS A 36 3.81 -0.50 -2.98
C HIS A 36 3.17 -1.84 -2.62
N GLY A 37 1.95 -1.82 -2.04
CA GLY A 37 1.21 -3.04 -1.72
C GLY A 37 0.90 -3.88 -2.95
N GLU A 38 0.54 -3.25 -4.08
CA GLU A 38 0.35 -3.96 -5.34
C GLU A 38 1.63 -4.54 -5.93
N GLU A 39 2.75 -3.84 -5.80
CA GLU A 39 4.04 -4.34 -6.25
C GLU A 39 4.46 -5.59 -5.46
N ILE A 40 4.27 -5.56 -4.14
CA ILE A 40 4.51 -6.72 -3.26
C ILE A 40 3.57 -7.87 -3.63
N ARG A 41 2.26 -7.62 -3.76
CA ARG A 41 1.28 -8.65 -4.16
C ARG A 41 1.64 -9.29 -5.50
N ARG A 42 2.05 -8.48 -6.48
CA ARG A 42 2.50 -8.96 -7.79
C ARG A 42 3.78 -9.80 -7.65
N ALA A 43 4.74 -9.36 -6.85
CA ALA A 43 5.98 -10.10 -6.61
C ALA A 43 5.70 -11.48 -5.98
N ILE A 44 4.81 -11.55 -4.99
CA ILE A 44 4.34 -12.81 -4.39
C ILE A 44 3.70 -13.70 -5.46
N GLY A 45 2.88 -13.12 -6.35
CA GLY A 45 2.27 -13.86 -7.46
C GLY A 45 3.29 -14.46 -8.42
N LEU A 46 4.28 -13.68 -8.86
CA LEU A 46 5.34 -14.15 -9.74
C LEU A 46 6.22 -15.21 -9.07
N TYR A 47 6.49 -15.04 -7.77
CA TYR A 47 7.19 -16.04 -6.97
C TYR A 47 6.40 -17.35 -6.92
N TYR A 48 5.10 -17.28 -6.62
CA TYR A 48 4.21 -18.42 -6.60
C TYR A 48 4.10 -19.11 -7.97
N GLU A 49 4.05 -18.36 -9.06
CA GLU A 49 3.96 -18.92 -10.40
C GLU A 49 5.21 -19.75 -10.80
N SER A 50 6.37 -19.51 -10.16
CA SER A 50 7.61 -20.24 -10.47
C SER A 50 7.63 -21.69 -9.98
N GLN A 51 7.16 -21.95 -8.75
CA GLN A 51 7.24 -23.27 -8.10
C GLN A 51 5.96 -23.66 -7.35
N ARG A 52 4.87 -22.90 -7.51
CA ARG A 52 3.59 -23.06 -6.77
C ARG A 52 3.75 -23.02 -5.25
N LEU A 53 4.78 -22.33 -4.78
CA LEU A 53 5.10 -22.15 -3.37
C LEU A 53 5.13 -20.66 -3.08
N TYR A 54 4.56 -20.26 -1.94
CA TYR A 54 4.66 -18.90 -1.45
C TYR A 54 6.04 -18.65 -0.82
N PRO A 55 6.51 -17.39 -0.79
CA PRO A 55 7.73 -17.01 -0.09
C PRO A 55 7.56 -17.19 1.42
N LYS A 56 8.65 -17.50 2.14
CA LYS A 56 8.63 -17.55 3.61
C LYS A 56 8.85 -16.18 4.22
N THR A 57 9.64 -15.35 3.56
CA THR A 57 9.91 -13.98 3.99
C THR A 57 9.84 -13.00 2.82
N LEU A 58 9.74 -11.70 3.07
CA LEU A 58 9.72 -10.70 2.00
C LEU A 58 11.08 -10.59 1.29
N GLU A 59 12.17 -10.96 1.96
CA GLU A 59 13.52 -11.01 1.39
C GLU A 59 13.64 -12.07 0.29
N ASP A 60 12.88 -13.17 0.37
CA ASP A 60 12.80 -14.17 -0.70
C ASP A 60 12.33 -13.55 -2.04
N LEU A 61 11.56 -12.46 -1.98
CA LEU A 61 11.10 -11.73 -3.17
C LEU A 61 12.22 -10.89 -3.80
N LEU A 62 13.21 -10.47 -3.02
CA LEU A 62 14.37 -9.72 -3.51
C LEU A 62 15.38 -10.62 -4.21
N LEU A 63 15.56 -11.83 -3.68
CA LEU A 63 16.60 -12.75 -4.12
C LEU A 63 16.12 -14.20 -4.05
N ASP A 64 15.57 -14.69 -5.16
CA ASP A 64 15.22 -16.09 -5.29
C ASP A 64 16.45 -16.91 -5.72
N ARG A 65 16.98 -17.70 -4.77
CA ARG A 65 18.10 -18.62 -4.96
C ARG A 65 17.66 -20.05 -5.28
N ARG A 66 16.36 -20.32 -5.39
CA ARG A 66 15.84 -21.66 -5.70
C ARG A 66 16.00 -22.03 -7.17
N GLN A 67 16.34 -21.06 -8.02
CA GLN A 67 16.53 -21.23 -9.45
C GLN A 67 18.03 -21.18 -9.81
N PRO A 68 18.47 -21.87 -10.88
CA PRO A 68 19.85 -21.81 -11.36
C PRO A 68 20.31 -20.39 -11.72
N THR A 69 19.35 -19.55 -12.14
CA THR A 69 19.56 -18.12 -12.36
C THR A 69 18.83 -17.36 -11.26
N ILE A 70 19.57 -16.47 -10.57
CA ILE A 70 19.01 -15.59 -9.54
C ILE A 70 17.88 -14.75 -10.17
N LYS A 71 16.67 -14.87 -9.64
CA LYS A 71 15.54 -14.02 -10.00
C LYS A 71 15.21 -13.04 -8.89
N ARG A 72 14.81 -11.83 -9.28
CA ARG A 72 14.37 -10.77 -8.37
C ARG A 72 12.96 -10.37 -8.76
N TYR A 73 11.99 -10.59 -7.87
CA TYR A 73 10.59 -10.25 -8.10
C TYR A 73 10.25 -8.86 -7.58
N LEU A 74 11.01 -8.38 -6.60
CA LEU A 74 10.88 -7.07 -5.98
C LEU A 74 12.23 -6.36 -6.00
N ARG A 75 12.25 -5.03 -6.24
CA ARG A 75 13.51 -4.25 -6.31
C ARG A 75 14.10 -3.98 -4.92
N ARG A 76 13.23 -3.73 -3.95
CA ARG A 76 13.54 -3.46 -2.53
C ARG A 76 12.31 -3.72 -1.68
N VAL A 77 12.48 -4.02 -0.39
CA VAL A 77 11.37 -3.99 0.56
C VAL A 77 11.00 -2.52 0.76
N TYR A 78 9.80 -2.14 0.34
CA TYR A 78 9.31 -0.78 0.49
C TYR A 78 8.97 -0.51 1.95
N ALA A 79 9.22 0.69 2.44
CA ALA A 79 8.63 1.13 3.69
C ALA A 79 7.13 1.39 3.48
N ASP A 80 6.31 1.05 4.47
CA ASP A 80 4.92 1.43 4.53
C ASP A 80 4.83 2.97 4.64
N PRO A 81 4.24 3.66 3.66
CA PRO A 81 4.14 5.13 3.64
C PRO A 81 3.32 5.70 4.81
N MET A 82 2.51 4.87 5.46
CA MET A 82 1.69 5.28 6.59
C MET A 82 2.42 5.14 7.93
N SER A 83 3.15 4.04 8.16
CA SER A 83 3.93 3.83 9.39
C SER A 83 5.35 4.42 9.33
N GLY A 84 5.92 4.56 8.13
CA GLY A 84 7.31 4.91 7.91
C GLY A 84 8.30 3.77 8.13
N THR A 85 7.84 2.56 8.44
CA THR A 85 8.68 1.38 8.72
C THR A 85 8.63 0.37 7.59
N THR A 86 9.60 -0.54 7.51
CA THR A 86 9.56 -1.69 6.58
C THR A 86 8.76 -2.87 7.13
N ASP A 87 8.10 -2.69 8.27
CA ASP A 87 7.41 -3.74 9.01
C ASP A 87 5.96 -3.84 8.53
N TRP A 88 5.78 -4.53 7.41
CA TRP A 88 4.46 -4.85 6.90
C TRP A 88 3.76 -5.89 7.79
N GLY A 89 2.45 -5.75 7.94
CA GLY A 89 1.62 -6.83 8.45
C GLY A 89 1.63 -7.98 7.45
N ILE A 90 1.81 -9.21 7.93
CA ILE A 90 1.92 -10.40 7.09
C ILE A 90 0.60 -11.16 7.09
N ILE A 91 0.15 -11.57 5.90
CA ILE A 91 -0.98 -12.49 5.75
C ILE A 91 -0.44 -13.90 5.53
N ALA A 92 -0.61 -14.72 6.56
CA ALA A 92 -0.13 -16.09 6.56
C ALA A 92 -0.81 -16.94 5.48
N GLY A 93 0.01 -17.72 4.78
CA GLY A 93 -0.40 -18.79 3.88
C GLY A 93 -0.22 -20.18 4.47
N PRO A 94 -0.46 -21.22 3.65
CA PRO A 94 -0.16 -22.59 4.04
C PRO A 94 1.32 -22.77 4.39
N GLY A 95 1.59 -23.46 5.50
CA GLY A 95 2.95 -23.89 5.87
C GLY A 95 3.93 -22.76 6.17
N GLU A 96 3.51 -21.79 7.00
CA GLU A 96 4.34 -20.64 7.44
C GLU A 96 4.88 -19.80 6.27
N THR A 97 4.03 -19.56 5.29
CA THR A 97 4.37 -18.73 4.12
C THR A 97 3.62 -17.41 4.13
N ILE A 98 4.00 -16.51 3.23
CA ILE A 98 3.42 -15.19 3.07
C ILE A 98 2.62 -15.14 1.76
N MET A 99 1.31 -14.97 1.86
CA MET A 99 0.43 -14.82 0.69
C MET A 99 0.11 -13.36 0.38
N GLY A 100 0.33 -12.47 1.33
CA GLY A 100 0.02 -11.06 1.17
C GLY A 100 0.53 -10.23 2.33
N VAL A 101 0.32 -8.92 2.19
CA VAL A 101 0.74 -7.93 3.18
C VAL A 101 -0.37 -6.91 3.44
N PHE A 102 -0.31 -6.23 4.57
CA PHE A 102 -1.17 -5.08 4.90
C PHE A 102 -0.38 -4.05 5.70
N SER A 103 -0.86 -2.80 5.74
CA SER A 103 -0.25 -1.76 6.56
C SER A 103 -0.67 -1.90 8.03
N GLN A 104 0.29 -1.86 8.95
CA GLN A 104 0.01 -1.90 10.39
C GLN A 104 -0.41 -0.52 10.94
N ALA A 105 -0.33 0.53 10.12
CA ALA A 105 -0.59 1.89 10.57
C ALA A 105 -2.03 2.06 11.08
N PRO A 106 -2.23 2.77 12.20
CA PRO A 106 -3.56 3.11 12.66
C PRO A 106 -4.19 4.21 11.79
N GLY A 107 -5.50 4.16 11.61
CA GLY A 107 -6.27 5.22 10.96
C GLY A 107 -7.22 4.73 9.87
N GLN A 108 -8.19 5.57 9.54
CA GLN A 108 -9.26 5.24 8.58
C GLN A 108 -8.94 5.78 7.18
N PRO A 109 -8.88 4.95 6.13
CA PRO A 109 -8.53 5.43 4.79
C PRO A 109 -9.47 6.53 4.27
N LEU A 110 -8.89 7.56 3.63
CA LEU A 110 -9.66 8.59 2.94
C LEU A 110 -10.30 8.02 1.67
N ARG A 111 -9.61 7.11 0.98
CA ARG A 111 -10.16 6.44 -0.19
C ARG A 111 -11.15 5.35 0.20
N GLN A 112 -12.42 5.55 -0.15
CA GLN A 112 -13.49 4.59 0.14
C GLN A 112 -13.99 3.85 -1.11
N GLY A 113 -13.51 4.20 -2.31
CA GLY A 113 -13.94 3.59 -3.57
C GLY A 113 -13.02 3.85 -4.76
N ASN A 114 -13.53 3.56 -5.96
CA ASN A 114 -12.78 3.61 -7.23
C ASN A 114 -11.53 2.73 -7.22
N PHE A 115 -11.60 1.57 -6.56
CA PHE A 115 -10.53 0.59 -6.53
C PHE A 115 -10.49 -0.23 -7.82
N ARG A 116 -9.34 -0.82 -8.11
CA ARG A 116 -9.20 -1.77 -9.23
C ARG A 116 -9.93 -3.09 -8.88
N ARG A 117 -10.25 -3.93 -9.87
CA ARG A 117 -10.94 -5.22 -9.62
C ARG A 117 -10.27 -6.10 -8.55
N HIS A 118 -8.95 -6.19 -8.57
CA HIS A 118 -8.18 -6.96 -7.58
C HIS A 118 -8.11 -6.29 -6.18
N GLN A 119 -8.70 -5.10 -6.03
CA GLN A 119 -8.72 -4.29 -4.81
C GLN A 119 -10.17 -4.04 -4.33
N GLU A 120 -11.16 -4.72 -4.88
CA GLU A 120 -12.57 -4.49 -4.54
C GLU A 120 -12.84 -4.67 -3.03
N SER A 121 -12.10 -5.56 -2.37
CA SER A 121 -12.15 -5.80 -0.92
C SER A 121 -11.73 -4.60 -0.06
N PHE A 122 -11.15 -3.55 -0.65
CA PHE A 122 -10.73 -2.33 0.06
C PHE A 122 -11.86 -1.31 0.23
N THR A 123 -12.93 -1.47 -0.53
CA THR A 123 -14.10 -0.59 -0.50
C THR A 123 -14.76 -0.65 0.87
N GLY A 124 -14.99 0.52 1.49
CA GLY A 124 -15.67 0.60 2.79
C GLY A 124 -14.82 0.16 4.00
N GLN A 125 -13.53 -0.11 3.82
CA GLN A 125 -12.65 -0.47 4.94
C GLN A 125 -12.45 0.71 5.88
N SER A 126 -12.60 0.45 7.18
CA SER A 126 -12.43 1.43 8.25
C SER A 126 -10.99 1.56 8.76
N SER A 127 -10.06 0.74 8.24
CA SER A 127 -8.66 0.71 8.66
C SER A 127 -7.73 0.35 7.49
N TYR A 128 -6.49 0.86 7.52
CA TYR A 128 -5.43 0.44 6.59
C TYR A 128 -5.09 -1.05 6.72
N GLN A 129 -5.35 -1.67 7.87
CA GLN A 129 -5.22 -3.12 8.05
C GLN A 129 -6.25 -3.92 7.23
N GLY A 130 -7.39 -3.30 6.89
CA GLY A 130 -8.39 -3.87 5.99
C GLY A 130 -7.96 -3.88 4.53
N TRP A 131 -6.94 -3.08 4.17
CA TRP A 131 -6.34 -3.10 2.84
C TRP A 131 -5.31 -4.22 2.73
N GLN A 132 -5.85 -5.43 2.54
CA GLN A 132 -5.07 -6.66 2.46
C GLN A 132 -4.64 -6.96 1.02
N PHE A 133 -3.36 -6.73 0.73
CA PHE A 133 -2.74 -7.00 -0.57
C PHE A 133 -2.42 -8.48 -0.71
N LEU A 134 -3.45 -9.29 -0.94
CA LEU A 134 -3.37 -10.75 -0.98
C LEU A 134 -3.27 -11.27 -2.42
N TYR A 135 -2.34 -12.19 -2.68
CA TYR A 135 -2.35 -12.97 -3.91
C TYR A 135 -3.04 -14.33 -3.66
N ARG A 136 -4.07 -14.63 -4.45
CA ARG A 136 -4.67 -15.96 -4.55
C ARG A 136 -4.62 -16.45 -5.99
N PRO A 137 -4.13 -17.67 -6.28
CA PRO A 137 -4.20 -18.24 -7.62
C PRO A 137 -5.67 -18.32 -8.05
N GLY A 138 -5.97 -17.80 -9.24
CA GLY A 138 -7.34 -17.74 -9.78
C GLY A 138 -8.10 -16.42 -9.53
N GLN A 139 -7.65 -15.55 -8.62
CA GLN A 139 -8.18 -14.18 -8.52
C GLN A 139 -7.52 -13.29 -9.59
N SER A 140 -7.98 -13.46 -10.84
CA SER A 140 -7.75 -12.59 -12.01
C SER A 140 -6.36 -11.97 -12.17
N ASN A 141 -5.35 -12.79 -12.46
CA ASN A 141 -4.19 -12.34 -13.25
C ASN A 141 -4.56 -12.46 -14.74
N SER A 142 -5.52 -11.67 -15.22
CA SER A 142 -5.80 -11.57 -16.66
C SER A 142 -5.01 -10.39 -17.21
N PRO A 143 -3.83 -10.60 -17.84
CA PRO A 143 -3.28 -9.59 -18.71
C PRO A 143 -4.28 -9.42 -19.86
N LYS A 144 -4.87 -8.24 -20.02
CA LYS A 144 -5.50 -7.89 -21.29
C LYS A 144 -4.39 -7.91 -22.35
N ARG A 145 -4.27 -9.00 -23.10
CA ARG A 145 -3.64 -8.99 -24.42
C ARG A 145 -4.47 -8.02 -25.26
N THR A 146 -3.87 -6.88 -25.56
CA THR A 146 -4.32 -5.99 -26.64
C THR A 146 -3.22 -6.05 -27.69
#